data_AF-A0A4Z0NS37-F1
#
_entry.id   AF-A0A4Z0NS37-F1
#
_cell.length_a   1.000
_cell.length_b   1.000
_cell.length_c   1.000
_cell.angle_alpha   90.00
_cell.angle_beta   90.00
_cell.angle_gamma   90.00
#
_symmetry.space_group_name_H-M   'P 1'
#
loop_
_entity.id
_entity.type
_entity.pdbx_description
1 polymer ?
#
loop_
_entity_poly.entity_id
_entity_poly.type
_entity_poly.pdbx_seq_one_letter_code
_entity_poly.pdbx_strand_id
1 'polypeptide(L)' 'MPNTPTRNVSLATELTTFINAQVASGDHSNANEVARAGLRLLIEGDHAPTTDGRPAAHEAARADHRPGR' A
#
# COMPACT_ATOMS: atom_id res chain seq x y z
N MET A 1 4.64 29.26 -5.89
CA MET A 1 4.26 28.43 -4.74
C MET A 1 3.63 27.15 -5.27
N PRO A 2 4.07 25.95 -4.87
CA PRO A 2 3.41 24.72 -5.30
C PRO A 2 1.98 24.71 -4.76
N ASN A 3 1.00 24.74 -5.66
CA ASN A 3 -0.42 24.69 -5.32
C ASN A 3 -0.76 23.25 -4.92
N THR A 4 -0.67 22.94 -3.63
CA THR A 4 -1.08 21.62 -3.14
C THR A 4 -2.60 21.63 -2.98
N PRO A 5 -3.36 20.89 -3.80
CA PRO A 5 -4.82 20.89 -3.69
C PRO A 5 -5.24 20.39 -2.31
N THR A 6 -6.20 21.07 -1.70
CA THR A 6 -6.77 20.70 -0.40
C THR A 6 -8.09 19.98 -0.62
N ARG A 7 -8.32 18.89 0.12
CA ARG A 7 -9.58 18.15 0.13
C ARG A 7 -10.07 18.04 1.56
N ASN A 8 -11.31 18.47 1.83
CA ASN A 8 -11.95 18.32 3.13
C ASN A 8 -12.60 16.94 3.23
N VAL A 9 -12.47 16.29 4.39
CA VAL A 9 -13.07 14.99 4.69
C VAL A 9 -13.67 15.01 6.08
N SER A 10 -14.87 14.45 6.23
CA SER A 10 -15.45 14.20 7.54
C SER A 10 -14.87 12.92 8.11
N LEU A 11 -14.41 12.97 9.35
CA LEU A 11 -13.81 11.84 10.04
C LEU A 11 -14.72 11.35 11.17
N ALA A 12 -14.72 10.04 11.37
CA ALA A 12 -15.31 9.44 12.57
C ALA A 12 -14.54 9.89 13.82
N THR A 13 -15.20 9.80 14.98
CA THR A 13 -14.62 10.23 16.26
C THR A 13 -13.34 9.45 16.58
N GLU A 14 -13.31 8.15 16.31
CA GLU A 14 -12.17 7.28 16.56
C GLU A 14 -10.93 7.72 15.77
N LEU A 15 -11.12 8.07 14.49
CA LEU A 15 -10.04 8.57 13.63
C LEU A 15 -9.53 9.94 14.09
N THR A 16 -10.44 10.80 14.55
CA THR A 16 -10.07 12.12 15.11
C THR A 16 -9.24 11.96 16.38
N THR A 17 -9.64 11.05 17.27
CA THR A 17 -8.89 10.74 18.49
C THR A 17 -7.50 10.18 18.17
N PHE A 18 -7.40 9.26 17.22
CA PHE A 18 -6.10 8.72 16.77
C PHE A 18 -5.18 9.82 16.24
N ILE A 19 -5.69 10.71 15.37
CA ILE A 19 -4.91 11.83 14.83
C ILE A 19 -4.41 12.74 15.95
N ASN A 20 -5.27 13.07 16.91
CA ASN A 20 -4.89 13.93 18.03
C ASN A 20 -3.80 13.27 18.91
N ALA A 21 -3.88 11.96 19.14
CA ALA A 21 -2.87 11.22 19.88
C ALA A 21 -1.51 11.23 19.16
N GLN A 22 -1.50 11.04 17.83
CA GLN A 22 -0.28 11.11 17.03
C GLN A 22 0.35 12.51 17.05
N VAL A 23 -0.45 13.58 17.02
CA VAL A 23 0.08 14.94 17.15
C VAL A 23 0.61 15.20 18.56
N ALA A 24 -0.11 14.76 19.59
CA ALA A 24 0.31 14.92 20.99
C ALA A 24 1.59 14.14 21.34
N SER A 25 1.84 13.02 20.65
CA SER A 25 3.09 12.25 20.79
C SER A 25 4.33 13.01 20.30
N GLY A 26 4.16 14.01 19.43
CA GLY A 26 5.25 14.75 18.80
C GLY A 26 5.79 14.11 17.52
N ASP A 27 5.37 12.90 17.16
CA ASP A 27 5.78 12.22 15.93
C ASP A 27 5.32 12.97 14.67
N HIS A 28 4.24 13.75 14.78
CA HIS A 28 3.66 14.51 13.68
C HIS A 28 3.35 15.93 14.13
N SER A 29 3.72 16.92 13.32
CA SER A 29 3.53 18.33 13.68
C SER A 29 2.06 18.77 13.62
N ASN A 30 1.23 18.09 12.82
CA ASN A 30 -0.19 18.41 12.65
C ASN A 30 -0.97 17.24 12.02
N ALA A 31 -2.30 17.38 12.01
CA ALA A 31 -3.23 16.39 11.45
C ALA A 31 -2.99 16.07 9.97
N ASN A 32 -2.60 17.06 9.15
CA ASN A 32 -2.35 16.83 7.73
C ASN A 32 -1.12 15.95 7.52
N GLU A 33 -0.11 16.03 8.39
CA GLU A 33 1.05 15.12 8.33
C GLU A 33 0.66 13.69 8.66
N VAL A 34 -0.14 13.48 9.71
CA VAL A 34 -0.67 12.16 10.06
C VAL A 34 -1.47 11.58 8.89
N ALA A 35 -2.36 12.37 8.29
CA ALA A 35 -3.17 11.93 7.15
C ALA A 35 -2.30 11.58 5.93
N ARG A 36 -1.27 12.39 5.61
CA ARG A 36 -0.35 12.09 4.52
C ARG A 36 0.49 10.84 4.79
N ALA A 37 0.94 10.63 6.02
CA ALA A 37 1.67 9.42 6.40
C ALA A 37 0.80 8.18 6.20
N GLY A 38 -0.45 8.20 6.68
CA GLY A 38 -1.41 7.12 6.45
C GLY A 38 -1.68 6.84 4.97
N LEU A 39 -1.87 7.88 4.15
CA LEU A 39 -2.06 7.72 2.71
C LEU A 39 -0.84 7.13 2.00
N ARG A 40 0.39 7.46 2.43
CA ARG A 40 1.61 6.86 1.87
C ARG A 40 1.70 5.37 2.15
N LEU A 41 1.34 4.93 3.36
CA LEU A 41 1.30 3.51 3.71
C LEU A 41 0.27 2.75 2.88
N LEU A 42 -0.89 3.35 2.59
CA LEU A 42 -1.89 2.76 1.70
C LEU A 42 -1.37 2.61 0.27
N ILE A 43 -0.68 3.63 -0.25
CA ILE A 43 -0.05 3.61 -1.57
C ILE A 43 1.03 2.52 -1.64
N GLU A 44 1.87 2.39 -0.61
CA GLU A 44 2.89 1.35 -0.53
C GLU A 44 2.28 -0.06 -0.51
N GLY A 45 1.21 -0.26 0.25
CA GLY A 45 0.48 -1.52 0.28
C GLY A 45 -0.19 -1.89 -1.04
N ASP A 46 -0.68 -0.90 -1.80
CA ASP A 46 -1.31 -1.12 -3.11
C ASP A 46 -0.28 -1.41 -4.21
N HIS A 47 0.91 -0.81 -4.13
CA HIS A 47 2.00 -1.03 -5.08
C HIS A 47 2.91 -2.21 -4.75
N ALA A 48 2.84 -2.75 -3.54
CA ALA A 48 3.58 -3.96 -3.19
C ALA A 48 3.18 -5.05 -4.19
N PRO A 49 4.11 -5.55 -5.03
CA PRO A 49 3.78 -6.61 -5.96
C PRO A 49 3.27 -7.78 -5.12
N THR A 50 2.07 -8.25 -5.45
CA THR A 50 1.53 -9.50 -4.94
C THR A 50 2.52 -10.59 -5.35
N THR A 51 3.51 -10.81 -4.50
CA THR A 51 4.43 -11.94 -4.57
C THR A 51 3.68 -13.14 -4.02
N ASP A 52 2.50 -13.39 -4.57
CA ASP A 52 1.64 -14.50 -4.23
C ASP A 52 1.72 -15.50 -5.39
N GLY A 53 2.76 -16.32 -5.30
CA GLY A 53 2.68 -17.75 -5.58
C GLY A 53 2.07 -18.21 -6.90
N ARG A 54 2.75 -18.00 -8.03
CA ARG A 54 2.66 -18.98 -9.13
C ARG A 54 4.03 -19.60 -9.39
N PRO A 55 4.31 -20.84 -8.92
CA PRO A 55 5.44 -21.57 -9.44
C PRO A 55 5.20 -21.80 -10.93
N ALA A 56 6.18 -21.40 -11.74
CA ALA A 56 6.29 -21.78 -13.15
C ALA A 56 6.55 -23.30 -13.24
N ALA A 57 5.53 -24.09 -12.93
CA ALA A 57 5.57 -25.54 -12.99
C ALA A 57 4.47 -26.02 -13.94
N HIS A 58 4.57 -25.68 -15.23
CA HIS A 58 3.87 -26.43 -16.27
C HIS A 58 4.41 -26.24 -17.70
N GLU A 59 5.71 -26.07 -17.90
CA GLU A 59 6.26 -26.04 -19.27
C GLU A 59 7.62 -26.76 -19.37
N ALA A 60 7.66 -28.01 -18.91
CA ALA A 60 8.81 -28.91 -19.14
C ALA A 60 8.39 -30.37 -19.37
N ALA A 61 7.15 -30.64 -19.82
CA ALA A 61 6.64 -32.01 -20.00
C ALA A 61 6.10 -32.31 -21.41
N ARG A 62 6.53 -31.56 -22.44
CA ARG A 62 6.09 -31.74 -23.84
C ARG A 62 7.26 -31.66 -24.84
N ALA A 63 8.42 -32.25 -24.52
CA ALA A 63 9.50 -32.35 -25.50
C ALA A 63 10.27 -33.69 -25.48
N ASP A 64 9.79 -34.71 -24.76
CA ASP A 64 10.44 -36.03 -24.73
C ASP A 64 9.54 -37.15 -25.30
N HIS A 65 9.03 -36.95 -26.52
CA HIS A 65 8.47 -38.05 -27.30
C HIS A 65 9.20 -38.17 -28.64
N ARG A 66 10.33 -38.90 -28.61
CA ARG A 66 10.99 -39.43 -29.81
C ARG A 66 10.48 -40.86 -30.02
N PRO A 67 9.61 -41.16 -31.01
CA PRO A 67 9.32 -42.54 -31.34
C PRO A 67 10.55 -43.12 -32.07
N GLY A 68 10.98 -44.28 -31.57
CA GLY A 68 12.09 -45.03 -32.10
C GLY A 68 11.83 -45.62 -33.49
N ARG A 69 12.96 -45.77 -34.18
CA ARG A 69 13.30 -46.57 -35.36
C ARG A 69 12.33 -47.67 -35.80
#